data_AF-A0A508TE14-F1
#
_entry.id   AF-A0A508TE14-F1
#
_cell.length_a   1.000
_cell.length_b   1.000
_cell.length_c   1.000
_cell.angle_alpha   90.00
_cell.angle_beta   90.00
_cell.angle_gamma   90.00
#
_symmetry.space_group_name_H-M   'P 1'
#
loop_
_entity.id
_entity.type
_entity.pdbx_description
1 polymer ?
#
loop_
_entity_poly.entity_id
_entity_poly.type
_entity_poly.pdbx_seq_one_letter_code
_entity_poly.pdbx_strand_id
1 'polypeptide(L)' 'MTRHLESYRYEILHGDDADFVAYQRKSGDGWQTISTWMIPDPTDQ' A
#
# COMPACT_ATOMS: atom_id res chain seq x y z
N MET A 1 -1.50 28.02 10.36
CA MET A 1 -0.91 26.90 9.59
C MET A 1 -1.68 25.63 9.92
N THR A 2 -2.71 25.31 9.15
CA THR A 2 -3.42 24.03 9.28
C THR A 2 -2.52 22.94 8.69
N ARG A 3 -1.98 22.05 9.52
CA ARG A 3 -1.37 20.81 9.04
C ARG A 3 -2.48 20.04 8.31
N HIS A 4 -2.38 19.93 6.99
CA HIS A 4 -3.13 18.91 6.28
C HIS A 4 -2.67 17.57 6.85
N LEU A 5 -3.54 16.90 7.60
CA LEU A 5 -3.37 15.49 7.93
C LEU A 5 -3.56 14.74 6.61
N GLU A 6 -2.46 14.53 5.90
CA GLU A 6 -2.44 13.62 4.76
C GLU A 6 -2.94 12.26 5.26
N SER A 7 -4.02 11.78 4.64
CA SER A 7 -4.59 10.49 4.99
C SER A 7 -3.78 9.41 4.28
N TYR A 8 -3.34 8.41 5.04
CA TYR A 8 -2.59 7.27 4.53
C TYR A 8 -3.34 5.98 4.81
N ARG A 9 -3.18 4.98 3.95
CA ARG A 9 -3.69 3.62 4.16
C ARG A 9 -2.75 2.58 3.56
N TYR A 10 -2.91 1.34 4.02
CA TYR A 10 -2.29 0.17 3.42
C TYR A 10 -3.38 -0.73 2.82
N GLU A 11 -3.07 -1.38 1.71
CA GLU A 11 -3.94 -2.33 1.02
C GLU A 11 -3.12 -3.58 0.69
N ILE A 12 -3.67 -4.76 1.00
CA ILE A 12 -3.06 -6.03 0.62
C ILE A 12 -3.51 -6.35 -0.80
N LEU A 13 -2.56 -6.61 -1.69
CA LEU A 13 -2.78 -7.02 -3.06
C LEU A 13 -2.36 -8.46 -3.21
N HIS A 14 -3.29 -9.30 -3.64
CA HIS A 14 -3.05 -10.71 -3.88
C HIS A 14 -2.60 -10.91 -5.33
N GLY A 15 -1.38 -11.41 -5.51
CA GLY A 15 -0.85 -11.87 -6.79
C GLY A 15 -0.83 -13.39 -6.87
N ASP A 16 -0.60 -13.95 -8.06
CA ASP A 16 -0.60 -15.40 -8.26
C ASP A 16 0.58 -16.09 -7.55
N ASP A 17 1.75 -15.46 -7.52
CA ASP A 17 2.98 -16.03 -6.95
C ASP A 17 3.42 -15.37 -5.62
N ALA A 18 2.88 -14.19 -5.31
CA ALA A 18 3.23 -13.42 -4.11
C ALA A 18 2.16 -12.41 -3.75
N ASP A 19 2.05 -12.11 -2.46
CA ASP A 19 1.26 -11.01 -1.93
C ASP A 19 2.08 -9.72 -1.86
N PHE A 20 1.41 -8.58 -1.86
CA PHE A 20 2.05 -7.27 -1.75
C PHE A 20 1.28 -6.35 -0.79
N VAL A 21 2.00 -5.43 -0.15
CA VAL A 21 1.41 -4.31 0.58
C VAL A 21 1.61 -3.04 -0.24
N ALA A 22 0.51 -2.40 -0.65
CA ALA A 22 0.53 -1.09 -1.26
C ALA A 22 0.30 0.00 -0.19
N TYR A 23 1.25 0.90 -0.04
CA TYR A 23 1.11 2.11 0.77
C TYR A 23 0.58 3.24 -0.08
N GLN A 24 -0.57 3.78 0.31
CA GLN A 24 -1.29 4.79 -0.46
C GLN A 24 -1.51 6.05 0.36
N ARG A 25 -1.44 7.20 -0.31
CA ARG A 25 -1.88 8.48 0.24
C ARG A 25 -3.14 8.96 -0.46
N LYS A 26 -3.99 9.68 0.26
CA LYS A 26 -5.13 10.35 -0.33
C LYS A 26 -4.65 11.52 -1.19
N SER A 27 -5.05 11.55 -2.46
CA SER A 27 -4.70 12.60 -3.41
C SER A 27 -5.93 12.96 -4.24
N GLY A 28 -6.44 14.19 -4.07
CA GLY A 28 -7.70 14.62 -4.66
C GLY A 28 -8.87 13.71 -4.25
N ASP A 29 -9.59 13.20 -5.25
CA ASP A 29 -10.72 12.28 -5.09
C ASP A 29 -10.31 10.80 -4.97
N GLY A 30 -9.01 10.48 -5.07
CA GLY A 30 -8.51 9.12 -5.15
C GLY A 30 -7.42 8.76 -4.16
N TRP A 31 -6.98 7.51 -4.26
CA TRP A 31 -5.79 6.99 -3.58
C TRP A 31 -4.66 6.85 -4.58
N GLN A 32 -3.48 7.35 -4.23
CA GLN A 32 -2.27 7.22 -5.02
C GLN A 32 -1.30 6.29 -4.29
N THR A 33 -0.86 5.22 -4.95
CA THR A 33 0.21 4.33 -4.44
C THR A 33 1.54 5.07 -4.44
N ILE A 34 2.20 5.05 -3.28
CA ILE A 34 3.50 5.67 -3.04
C ILE A 34 4.60 4.63 -3.06
N SER A 35 4.35 3.50 -2.41
CA SER A 35 5.29 2.38 -2.33
C SER A 35 4.53 1.07 -2.35
N THR A 36 5.17 0.03 -2.87
CA THR A 36 4.68 -1.35 -2.80
C THR A 36 5.80 -2.24 -2.30
N TRP A 37 5.51 -3.13 -1.35
CA TRP A 37 6.45 -4.11 -0.84
C TRP A 37 5.90 -5.51 -1.03
N MET A 38 6.74 -6.46 -1.43
CA MET A 38 6.39 -7.87 -1.51
C MET A 38 6.31 -8.47 -0.10
N ILE A 39 5.29 -9.28 0.14
CA ILE A 39 5.18 -10.16 1.30
C ILE A 39 5.67 -11.54 0.83
N PRO A 40 6.86 -11.99 1.26
CA PRO A 40 7.32 -13.32 0.91
C PRO A 40 6.39 -14.35 1.53
N ASP A 41 6.04 -15.38 0.77
CA ASP A 41 5.26 -16.49 1.31
C ASP A 41 6.13 -17.27 2.31
N PRO A 42 5.67 -17.49 3.56
CA PRO A 42 6.47 -18.16 4.58
C PRO A 42 6.71 -19.65 4.29
N THR A 43 6.05 -20.23 3.29
CA THR A 43 6.22 -21.63 2.86
C THR A 43 7.21 -21.80 1.70
N ASP A 44 7.71 -20.71 1.11
CA ASP A 44 8.82 -20.71 0.13
C ASP A 44 10.20 -20.72 0.85
N GLN A 45 10.43 -21.73 1.70
CA GLN A 45 11.73 -21.98 2.38
C GLN A 45 12.34 -23.33 2.00
#